data_AF-A0A1B2HZZ6-F1
#
_entry.id   AF-A0A1B2HZZ6-F1
#
_cell.length_a   1.000
_cell.length_b   1.000
_cell.length_c   1.000
_cell.angle_alpha   90.00
_cell.angle_beta   90.00
_cell.angle_gamma   90.00
#
_symmetry.space_group_name_H-M   'P 1'
#
loop_
_entity.id
_entity.type
_entity.pdbx_description
1 polymer ?
#
loop_
_entity_poly.entity_id
_entity_poly.type
_entity_poly.pdbx_seq_one_letter_code
_entity_poly.pdbx_strand_id
1 'polypeptide(L)'
;MKRPVTLSARDREELIRWTTTGVHPASSIMRARVLLALDTSVGEVDPKEVIAARLGVSGETLRLVARRFAETGDDVLATISRKKRALPPVPSSVTGEVEARLIALACSAPPAGHARWSLRLLEKHVELTEDIPNLDHSTIGRVLKKRNCVLI
;
A
#
# COMPACT_ATOMS: atom_id res chain seq x y z
N MET A 1 31.97 -2.31 -2.74
CA MET A 1 30.61 -2.15 -3.35
C MET A 1 30.57 -0.84 -4.14
N LYS A 2 29.83 -0.76 -5.26
CA LYS A 2 29.70 0.50 -6.02
C LYS A 2 28.96 1.62 -5.26
N ARG A 3 28.27 1.27 -4.17
CA ARG A 3 27.60 2.19 -3.23
C ARG A 3 27.88 1.68 -1.81
N PRO A 4 28.85 2.26 -1.07
CA PRO A 4 29.06 1.95 0.33
C PRO A 4 27.86 2.44 1.16
N VAL A 5 27.56 1.78 2.27
CA VAL A 5 26.53 2.22 3.22
C VAL A 5 27.27 2.76 4.43
N THR A 6 27.17 4.06 4.68
CA THR A 6 27.75 4.71 5.86
C THR A 6 26.61 5.24 6.70
N LEU A 7 26.42 4.70 7.91
CA LEU A 7 25.37 5.16 8.81
C LEU A 7 25.91 6.22 9.77
N SER A 8 25.08 7.22 10.11
CA SER A 8 25.37 8.06 11.27
C SER A 8 25.14 7.27 12.55
N ALA A 9 25.74 7.70 13.67
CA ALA A 9 25.51 7.07 14.98
C ALA A 9 24.01 7.02 15.33
N ARG A 10 23.30 8.12 15.06
CA ARG A 10 21.85 8.24 15.25
C ARG A 10 21.08 7.24 14.39
N ASP A 11 21.39 7.15 13.10
CA ASP A 11 20.69 6.24 12.18
C ASP A 11 20.92 4.78 12.54
N ARG A 12 22.13 4.46 12.97
CA ARG A 12 22.50 3.13 13.44
C ARG A 12 21.70 2.75 14.70
N GLU A 13 21.64 3.64 15.69
CA GLU A 13 20.82 3.43 16.88
C GLU A 13 19.33 3.26 16.53
N GLU A 14 18.83 4.06 15.59
CA GLU A 14 17.46 3.96 15.12
C GLU A 14 17.16 2.61 14.47
N LEU A 15 18.05 2.14 13.58
CA LEU A 15 17.94 0.83 12.96
C LEU A 15 18.03 -0.31 13.98
N ILE A 16 18.91 -0.21 14.98
CA ILE A 16 19.00 -1.19 16.06
C ILE A 16 17.66 -1.26 16.80
N ARG A 17 17.13 -0.12 17.26
CA ARG A 17 15.80 -0.07 17.91
C ARG A 17 14.72 -0.66 17.02
N TRP A 18 14.73 -0.35 15.72
CA TRP A 18 13.76 -0.87 14.75
C TRP A 18 13.80 -2.40 14.63
N THR A 19 14.95 -3.02 14.86
CA THR A 19 15.11 -4.49 14.79
C THR A 19 14.78 -5.22 16.09
N THR A 20 14.75 -4.51 17.23
CA THR A 20 14.61 -5.09 18.57
C THR A 20 13.32 -4.71 19.29
N THR A 21 12.62 -3.68 18.83
CA THR A 21 11.44 -3.15 19.50
C THR A 21 10.23 -3.08 18.56
N GLY A 22 9.03 -3.03 19.15
CA GLY A 22 7.77 -2.83 18.42
C GLY A 22 7.35 -4.00 17.53
N VAL A 23 6.36 -3.74 16.66
CA VAL A 23 5.85 -4.68 15.66
C VAL A 23 6.06 -4.06 14.28
N HIS A 24 6.96 -4.65 13.51
CA HIS A 24 7.31 -4.17 12.17
C HIS A 24 7.16 -5.28 11.12
N PRO A 25 6.87 -4.93 9.86
CA PRO A 25 6.85 -5.91 8.78
C PRO A 25 8.20 -6.63 8.66
N ALA A 26 8.19 -7.95 8.45
CA ALA A 26 9.41 -8.75 8.32
C ALA A 26 10.38 -8.19 7.27
N SER A 27 9.85 -7.67 6.14
CA SER A 27 10.67 -7.04 5.10
C SER A 27 11.37 -5.75 5.56
N SER A 28 10.76 -4.98 6.46
CA SER A 28 11.37 -3.77 7.02
C SER A 28 12.48 -4.11 8.01
N ILE A 29 12.26 -5.12 8.87
CA ILE A 29 13.29 -5.64 9.79
C ILE A 29 14.48 -6.20 9.02
N MET A 30 14.22 -7.00 7.98
CA MET A 30 15.26 -7.55 7.11
C MET A 30 16.08 -6.42 6.45
N ARG A 31 15.43 -5.40 5.88
CA ARG A 31 16.14 -4.24 5.28
C ARG A 31 16.99 -3.51 6.32
N ALA A 32 16.49 -3.31 7.54
CA ALA A 32 17.24 -2.70 8.63
C ALA A 32 18.50 -3.52 8.99
N ARG A 33 18.36 -4.84 9.13
CA ARG A 33 19.50 -5.74 9.38
C ARG A 33 20.52 -5.72 8.24
N VAL A 34 20.07 -5.61 6.99
CA VAL A 34 20.96 -5.47 5.83
C VAL A 34 21.75 -4.17 5.90
N LEU A 35 21.12 -3.04 6.22
CA LEU A 35 21.83 -1.76 6.37
C LEU A 35 22.87 -1.83 7.49
N LEU A 36 22.51 -2.38 8.66
CA LEU A 36 23.43 -2.57 9.78
C LEU A 36 24.62 -3.49 9.43
N ALA A 37 24.38 -4.52 8.61
CA ALA A 37 25.43 -5.45 8.19
C ALA A 37 26.36 -4.87 7.11
N LEU A 38 25.90 -3.86 6.36
CA LEU A 38 26.67 -3.21 5.29
C LEU A 38 27.32 -1.90 5.74
N ASP A 39 27.14 -1.51 7.00
CA ASP A 39 27.62 -0.25 7.58
C ASP A 39 29.15 -0.21 7.66
N THR A 40 29.77 0.63 6.84
CA THR A 40 31.23 0.84 6.82
C THR A 40 31.72 1.80 7.90
N SER A 41 30.83 2.47 8.64
CA SER A 41 31.21 3.43 9.70
C SER A 41 31.84 2.75 10.92
N VAL A 42 31.54 1.47 11.13
CA VAL A 42 31.99 0.67 12.28
C VAL A 42 33.20 -0.21 12.00
N GLY A 43 33.71 -0.20 10.76
CA GLY A 43 34.88 -0.97 10.36
C GLY A 43 34.72 -1.65 8.99
N GLU A 44 35.56 -2.65 8.76
CA GLU A 44 35.53 -3.43 7.52
C GLU A 44 34.27 -4.31 7.47
N VAL A 45 33.59 -4.27 6.33
CA VAL A 45 32.35 -5.00 6.10
C VAL A 45 32.67 -6.40 5.57
N ASP A 46 32.04 -7.41 6.18
CA ASP A 46 32.15 -8.81 5.76
C ASP A 46 31.89 -8.99 4.24
N PRO A 47 32.46 -10.04 3.60
CA PRO A 47 32.10 -10.38 2.24
C PRO A 47 30.59 -10.59 2.08
N LYS A 48 30.04 -10.15 0.94
CA LYS A 48 28.59 -10.20 0.68
C LYS A 48 27.98 -11.59 0.85
N GLU A 49 28.73 -12.62 0.48
CA GLU A 49 28.30 -14.02 0.57
C GLU A 49 28.09 -14.44 2.02
N VAL A 50 28.99 -14.00 2.92
CA VAL A 50 28.89 -14.22 4.36
C VAL A 50 27.69 -13.48 4.94
N ILE A 51 27.50 -12.21 4.57
CA ILE A 51 26.35 -11.42 5.02
C ILE A 51 25.03 -12.02 4.52
N ALA A 52 24.98 -12.41 3.26
CA ALA A 52 23.81 -13.02 2.61
C ALA A 52 23.42 -14.32 3.31
N ALA A 53 24.39 -15.21 3.57
CA ALA A 53 24.17 -16.44 4.30
C ALA A 53 23.69 -16.19 5.73
N ARG A 54 24.35 -15.28 6.48
CA ARG A 54 23.98 -14.93 7.86
C ARG A 54 22.56 -14.38 7.98
N LEU A 55 22.14 -13.57 7.00
CA LEU A 55 20.82 -12.94 6.99
C LEU A 55 19.74 -13.76 6.27
N GLY A 56 20.10 -14.87 5.61
CA GLY A 56 19.18 -15.69 4.82
C GLY A 56 18.59 -14.95 3.62
N VAL A 57 19.35 -14.05 2.99
CA VAL A 57 18.93 -13.25 1.83
C VAL A 57 19.88 -13.45 0.66
N SER A 58 19.47 -13.07 -0.56
CA SER A 58 20.37 -13.13 -1.70
C SER A 58 21.34 -11.93 -1.73
N GLY A 59 22.50 -12.10 -2.37
CA GLY A 59 23.42 -10.98 -2.62
C GLY A 59 22.77 -9.85 -3.45
N GLU A 60 21.77 -10.17 -4.26
CA GLU A 60 20.92 -9.21 -4.97
C GLU A 60 20.10 -8.37 -4.00
N THR A 61 19.50 -8.97 -2.95
CA THR A 61 18.81 -8.22 -1.90
C THR A 61 19.75 -7.21 -1.22
N LEU A 62 20.98 -7.61 -0.87
CA LEU A 62 21.97 -6.69 -0.30
C LEU A 62 22.24 -5.50 -1.24
N ARG A 63 22.44 -5.78 -2.53
CA ARG A 63 22.66 -4.75 -3.55
C ARG A 63 21.47 -3.82 -3.69
N LEU A 64 20.25 -4.34 -3.73
CA LEU A 64 19.02 -3.56 -3.89
C LEU A 64 18.75 -2.65 -2.68
N VAL A 65 19.04 -3.12 -1.47
CA VAL A 65 18.90 -2.32 -0.25
C VAL A 65 19.93 -1.19 -0.22
N ALA A 66 21.20 -1.47 -0.48
CA ALA A 66 22.24 -0.43 -0.58
C ALA A 66 21.95 0.57 -1.72
N ARG A 67 21.41 0.08 -2.84
CA ARG A 67 20.98 0.93 -3.96
C ARG A 67 19.87 1.89 -3.53
N ARG A 68 18.85 1.37 -2.84
CA ARG A 68 17.72 2.13 -2.32
C ARG A 68 18.16 3.18 -1.31
N PHE A 69 19.08 2.83 -0.41
CA PHE A 69 19.64 3.76 0.59
C PHE A 69 20.25 5.00 -0.06
N ALA A 70 21.09 4.80 -1.08
CA ALA A 70 21.64 5.91 -1.85
C ALA A 70 20.57 6.70 -2.64
N GLU A 71 19.52 6.02 -3.15
CA GLU A 71 18.42 6.68 -3.87
C GLU A 71 17.50 7.50 -2.96
N THR A 72 17.50 7.22 -1.65
CA THR A 72 16.75 7.97 -0.64
C THR A 72 17.59 9.04 0.05
N GLY A 73 18.82 9.30 -0.41
CA GLY A 73 19.71 10.29 0.18
C GLY A 73 20.16 9.91 1.60
N ASP A 74 20.49 8.63 1.79
CA ASP A 74 20.97 8.07 3.06
C ASP A 74 19.93 8.11 4.20
N ASP A 75 18.64 8.31 3.87
CA ASP A 75 17.53 8.20 4.82
C ASP A 75 17.21 6.72 5.12
N VAL A 76 17.47 6.30 6.36
CA VAL A 76 17.22 4.93 6.83
C VAL A 76 15.74 4.57 6.87
N LEU A 77 14.86 5.47 7.30
CA LEU A 77 13.42 5.20 7.43
C LEU A 77 12.76 5.06 6.07
N ALA A 78 13.09 5.93 5.11
CA ALA A 78 12.64 5.85 3.73
C ALA A 78 13.13 4.56 3.04
N THR A 79 14.32 4.09 3.41
CA THR A 79 14.90 2.85 2.90
C THR A 79 14.17 1.61 3.41
N ILE A 80 13.99 1.50 4.72
CA ILE A 80 13.40 0.30 5.34
C ILE A 80 11.87 0.28 5.21
N SER A 81 11.22 1.43 5.08
CA SER A 81 9.76 1.53 4.96
C SER A 81 9.28 1.23 3.55
N ARG A 82 8.06 0.69 3.46
CA ARG A 82 7.38 0.54 2.17
C ARG A 82 7.00 1.93 1.66
N LYS A 83 7.33 2.23 0.40
CA LYS A 83 6.82 3.44 -0.27
C LYS A 83 5.29 3.46 -0.21
N LYS A 84 4.73 4.45 0.49
CA LYS A 84 3.28 4.66 0.54
C LYS A 84 2.83 5.08 -0.86
N ARG A 85 1.86 4.35 -1.42
CA ARG A 85 1.27 4.70 -2.71
C ARG A 85 0.23 5.79 -2.47
N ALA A 86 0.25 6.84 -3.30
CA ALA A 86 -0.76 7.89 -3.27
C ALA A 86 -2.11 7.38 -3.81
N LEU A 87 -2.05 6.53 -4.84
CA LEU A 87 -3.22 5.96 -5.51
C LEU A 87 -3.16 4.42 -5.48
N PRO A 88 -4.33 3.75 -5.46
CA PRO A 88 -4.39 2.31 -5.66
C PRO A 88 -3.82 1.93 -7.03
N PRO A 89 -3.26 0.72 -7.19
CA PRO A 89 -2.70 0.26 -8.47
C PRO A 89 -3.76 0.13 -9.57
N VAL A 90 -5.03 -0.09 -9.20
CA VAL A 90 -6.16 -0.10 -10.13
C VAL A 90 -7.06 1.08 -9.76
N PRO A 91 -7.37 1.99 -10.70
CA PRO A 91 -8.32 3.06 -10.44
C PRO A 91 -9.71 2.45 -10.16
N SER A 92 -10.42 3.03 -9.19
CA SER A 92 -11.81 2.64 -8.91
C SER A 92 -12.69 3.00 -10.10
N SER A 93 -13.49 2.05 -10.59
CA SER A 93 -14.56 2.32 -11.57
C SER A 93 -15.64 3.24 -10.99
N VAL A 94 -15.81 3.21 -9.67
CA VAL A 94 -16.68 4.11 -8.94
C VAL A 94 -15.90 5.39 -8.62
N THR A 95 -16.11 6.41 -9.45
CA THR A 95 -15.64 7.78 -9.24
C THR A 95 -16.62 8.55 -8.35
N GLY A 96 -16.22 9.75 -7.89
CA GLY A 96 -17.11 10.60 -7.08
C GLY A 96 -18.40 11.01 -7.81
N GLU A 97 -18.34 11.19 -9.13
CA GLU A 97 -19.52 11.48 -9.95
C GLU A 97 -20.45 10.26 -10.04
N VAL A 98 -19.88 9.07 -10.28
CA VAL A 98 -20.62 7.80 -10.30
C VAL A 98 -21.30 7.54 -8.94
N GLU A 99 -20.61 7.80 -7.82
CA GLU A 99 -21.21 7.72 -6.49
C GLU A 99 -22.41 8.69 -6.36
N ALA A 100 -22.26 9.95 -6.77
CA ALA A 100 -23.32 10.95 -6.64
C ALA A 100 -24.56 10.59 -7.47
N ARG A 101 -24.37 10.13 -8.72
CA ARG A 101 -25.46 9.69 -9.60
C ARG A 101 -26.16 8.45 -9.04
N LEU A 102 -25.41 7.48 -8.54
CA LEU A 102 -25.98 6.27 -7.92
C LEU A 102 -26.81 6.62 -6.68
N ILE A 103 -26.37 7.55 -5.84
CA ILE A 103 -27.12 7.99 -4.66
C ILE A 103 -28.39 8.75 -5.09
N ALA A 104 -28.29 9.64 -6.08
CA ALA A 104 -29.45 10.35 -6.61
C ALA A 104 -30.51 9.37 -7.14
N LEU A 105 -30.09 8.32 -7.85
CA LEU A 105 -30.97 7.25 -8.30
C LEU A 105 -31.61 6.49 -7.13
N ALA A 106 -30.82 6.09 -6.13
CA ALA A 106 -31.30 5.37 -4.96
C ALA A 106 -32.28 6.18 -4.08
N CYS A 107 -32.20 7.52 -4.11
CA CYS A 107 -33.12 8.43 -3.43
C CYS A 107 -34.35 8.79 -4.27
N SER A 108 -34.44 8.36 -5.53
CA SER A 108 -35.56 8.66 -6.42
C SER A 108 -36.73 7.67 -6.22
N ALA A 109 -37.86 7.90 -6.89
CA ALA A 109 -38.98 6.97 -6.82
C ALA A 109 -38.64 5.64 -7.54
N PRO A 110 -38.94 4.49 -6.94
CA PRO A 110 -38.73 3.20 -7.60
C PRO A 110 -39.61 3.06 -8.85
N PRO A 111 -39.19 2.27 -9.85
CA PRO A 111 -39.96 2.06 -11.07
C PRO A 111 -41.32 1.39 -10.78
N ALA A 112 -42.27 1.61 -11.69
CA ALA A 112 -43.63 1.10 -11.55
C ALA A 112 -43.66 -0.41 -11.26
N GLY A 113 -44.48 -0.82 -10.29
CA GLY A 113 -44.56 -2.22 -9.82
C GLY A 113 -43.64 -2.57 -8.65
N HIS A 114 -42.80 -1.63 -8.19
CA HIS A 114 -41.95 -1.82 -7.01
C HIS A 114 -42.25 -0.79 -5.92
N ALA A 115 -42.37 -1.25 -4.66
CA ALA A 115 -42.64 -0.37 -3.52
C ALA A 115 -41.40 0.34 -2.97
N ARG A 116 -40.20 -0.21 -3.22
CA ARG A 116 -38.91 0.31 -2.72
C ARG A 116 -37.76 -0.09 -3.62
N TRP A 117 -36.64 0.61 -3.52
CA TRP A 117 -35.40 0.17 -4.17
C TRP A 117 -34.82 -1.08 -3.49
N SER A 118 -34.33 -2.01 -4.30
CA SER A 118 -33.49 -3.12 -3.84
C SER A 118 -32.17 -3.10 -4.57
N LEU A 119 -31.11 -3.67 -3.99
CA LEU A 119 -29.79 -3.68 -4.63
C LEU A 119 -29.79 -4.35 -6.01
N ARG A 120 -30.57 -5.43 -6.18
CA ARG A 120 -30.74 -6.11 -7.48
C ARG A 120 -31.57 -5.30 -8.47
N LEU A 121 -32.50 -4.49 -7.99
CA LEU A 121 -33.27 -3.58 -8.84
C LEU A 121 -32.40 -2.42 -9.30
N LEU A 122 -31.56 -1.87 -8.41
CA LEU A 122 -30.59 -0.85 -8.76
C LEU A 122 -29.54 -1.36 -9.74
N GLU A 123 -29.01 -2.57 -9.56
CA GLU A 123 -28.08 -3.21 -10.51
C GLU A 123 -28.66 -3.26 -11.93
N LYS A 124 -29.88 -3.79 -12.09
CA LYS A 124 -30.57 -3.84 -13.38
C LYS A 124 -30.85 -2.45 -13.97
N HIS A 125 -31.16 -1.47 -13.13
CA HIS A 125 -31.46 -0.12 -13.60
C HIS A 125 -30.20 0.66 -13.99
N VAL A 126 -29.11 0.46 -13.24
CA VAL A 126 -27.77 0.98 -13.53
C VAL A 126 -27.25 0.40 -14.85
N GLU A 127 -27.47 -0.90 -15.10
CA GLU A 127 -27.11 -1.53 -16.38
C GLU A 127 -27.81 -0.88 -17.59
N LEU A 128 -29.01 -0.33 -17.39
CA LEU A 128 -29.78 0.38 -18.42
C LEU A 128 -29.48 1.89 -18.50
N THR A 129 -28.61 2.41 -17.61
CA THR A 129 -28.31 3.84 -17.50
C THR A 129 -26.93 4.13 -18.10
N GLU A 130 -26.89 4.82 -19.24
CA GLU A 130 -25.64 5.13 -19.97
C GLU A 130 -24.61 5.96 -19.15
N ASP A 131 -25.08 6.72 -18.15
CA ASP A 131 -24.25 7.62 -17.34
C ASP A 131 -23.57 6.94 -16.12
N ILE A 132 -23.81 5.65 -15.89
CA ILE A 132 -23.24 4.90 -14.76
C ILE A 132 -22.57 3.65 -15.31
N PRO A 133 -21.28 3.38 -15.00
CA PRO A 133 -20.64 2.14 -15.44
C PRO A 133 -21.41 0.93 -14.89
N ASN A 134 -21.33 -0.22 -15.54
CA ASN A 134 -21.96 -1.43 -15.02
C ASN A 134 -21.35 -1.78 -13.64
N LEU A 135 -22.19 -1.76 -12.60
CA LEU A 135 -21.82 -2.04 -11.22
C LEU A 135 -22.65 -3.22 -10.72
N ASP A 136 -21.98 -4.20 -10.14
CA ASP A 136 -22.67 -5.30 -9.47
C ASP A 136 -23.34 -4.82 -8.17
N HIS A 137 -24.38 -5.54 -7.73
CA HIS A 137 -25.14 -5.24 -6.52
C HIS A 137 -24.27 -5.12 -5.24
N SER A 138 -23.13 -5.82 -5.15
CA SER A 138 -22.21 -5.74 -4.01
C SER A 138 -21.42 -4.44 -4.04
N THR A 139 -21.01 -3.98 -5.22
CA THR A 139 -20.37 -2.67 -5.40
C THR A 139 -21.34 -1.54 -5.07
N ILE A 140 -22.58 -1.62 -5.58
CA ILE A 140 -23.66 -0.67 -5.23
C ILE A 140 -23.89 -0.63 -3.71
N GLY A 141 -24.03 -1.81 -3.09
CA GLY A 141 -24.23 -1.91 -1.63
C GLY A 141 -23.08 -1.29 -0.83
N ARG A 142 -21.81 -1.48 -1.28
CA ARG A 142 -20.65 -0.87 -0.63
C ARG A 142 -20.65 0.65 -0.74
N VAL A 143 -21.05 1.20 -1.88
CA VAL A 143 -21.15 2.65 -2.10
C VAL A 143 -22.21 3.26 -1.21
N LEU A 144 -23.42 2.68 -1.19
CA LEU A 144 -24.52 3.16 -0.37
C LEU A 144 -24.18 3.09 1.12
N LYS A 145 -23.56 1.99 1.57
CA LYS A 145 -23.10 1.83 2.96
C LYS A 145 -22.06 2.86 3.36
N LYS A 146 -21.07 3.15 2.49
CA LYS A 146 -20.02 4.15 2.74
C LYS A 146 -20.61 5.56 2.93
N ARG A 147 -21.78 5.82 2.34
CA ARG A 147 -22.46 7.12 2.34
C ARG A 147 -23.67 7.18 3.29
N ASN A 148 -23.89 6.14 4.08
CA ASN A 148 -25.05 5.99 4.97
C ASN A 148 -26.41 6.19 4.26
N CYS A 149 -26.49 5.84 2.97
CA CYS A 149 -27.75 5.90 2.23
C CYS A 149 -28.58 4.66 2.55
N VAL A 150 -29.79 4.86 3.07
CA VAL A 150 -30.78 3.80 3.32
C VAL A 150 -31.73 3.79 2.14
N LEU A 151 -31.93 2.61 1.55
CA LEU A 151 -32.89 2.42 0.47
C LEU A 151 -34.31 2.62 1.02
N ILE A 152 -35.03 3.56 0.41
CA ILE A 152 -36.42 3.90 0.75
C ILE A 152 -37.36 2.95 0.00
#